data_AF-A0A3M0WK46-F1
#
_entry.id   AF-A0A3M0WK46-F1
#
_cell.length_a   1.000
_cell.length_b   1.000
_cell.length_c   1.000
_cell.angle_alpha   90.00
_cell.angle_beta   90.00
_cell.angle_gamma   90.00
#
_symmetry.space_group_name_H-M   'P 1'
#
loop_
_entity.id
_entity.type
_entity.pdbx_description
1 polymer ?
#
loop_
_entity_poly.entity_id
_entity_poly.type
_entity_poly.pdbx_seq_one_letter_code
_entity_poly.pdbx_strand_id
1 'polypeptide(L)'
;MKHVFKILRVTAWLLLVITILTIFSGFVLSKYPLIDFTSYGTAYFFHVILMPVIFIPLFYIHSICGVLILCKRINKRRQSLYGSLILFLLTLTFVLFAVLYFSSVPSTSAKDSKPAVFLGTTKNSSVLTFKEVSKHNTPSDCYLIISGRVFDVSSYISLHPGGSDTIIPYCGKDATDAFKTKNKGKPHSMNAKNLLESYFIGEIGSTKKEINVTNTKTAVEEKIKREMPGAEILKVKQKKLNDFDVDVLFEGEKYKVKIRGGEIEKVEKKG
;
A
#
# COMPACT_ATOMS: atom_id res chain seq x y z
N MET A 1 -32.80 26.42 -36.52
CA MET A 1 -32.98 26.53 -35.04
C MET A 1 -33.93 25.47 -34.48
N LYS A 2 -35.08 25.19 -35.11
CA LYS A 2 -36.01 24.14 -34.66
C LYS A 2 -35.36 22.76 -34.50
N HIS A 3 -34.48 22.37 -35.43
CA HIS A 3 -33.72 21.10 -35.34
C HIS A 3 -32.71 21.08 -34.17
N VAL A 4 -31.97 22.16 -33.94
CA VAL A 4 -31.02 22.27 -32.81
C VAL A 4 -31.74 22.18 -31.46
N PHE A 5 -32.89 22.86 -31.32
CA PHE A 5 -33.71 22.76 -30.12
C PHE A 5 -34.30 21.35 -29.92
N LYS A 6 -34.68 20.66 -30.99
CA LYS A 6 -35.16 19.28 -30.93
C LYS A 6 -34.05 18.34 -30.44
N ILE A 7 -32.83 18.50 -30.96
CA ILE A 7 -31.65 17.73 -30.52
C ILE A 7 -31.35 18.02 -29.05
N LEU A 8 -31.28 19.29 -28.65
CA LEU A 8 -30.99 19.71 -27.28
C LEU A 8 -32.01 19.15 -26.28
N ARG A 9 -33.30 19.13 -26.65
CA ARG A 9 -34.36 18.56 -25.83
C ARG A 9 -34.19 17.05 -25.69
N VAL A 10 -33.96 16.34 -26.80
CA VAL A 10 -33.78 14.88 -26.77
C VAL A 10 -32.55 14.48 -25.97
N THR A 11 -31.41 15.16 -26.16
CA THR A 11 -30.18 14.85 -25.41
C THR A 11 -30.29 15.21 -23.93
N ALA A 12 -31.02 16.28 -23.57
CA ALA A 12 -31.29 16.62 -22.18
C ALA A 12 -32.13 15.54 -21.46
N TRP A 13 -33.19 15.05 -22.11
CA TRP A 13 -33.99 13.95 -21.56
C TRP A 13 -33.17 12.67 -21.42
N LEU A 14 -32.30 12.37 -22.39
CA LEU A 14 -31.41 11.20 -22.32
C LEU A 14 -30.42 11.31 -21.15
N LEU A 15 -29.80 12.48 -20.95
CA LEU A 15 -28.91 12.74 -19.81
C LEU A 15 -29.63 12.52 -18.49
N LEU A 16 -30.82 13.09 -18.34
CA LEU A 16 -31.61 13.00 -17.11
C LEU A 16 -31.98 11.55 -16.79
N VAL A 17 -32.43 10.78 -17.80
CA VAL A 17 -32.74 9.36 -17.64
C VAL A 17 -31.50 8.56 -17.27
N ILE A 18 -30.36 8.77 -17.93
CA ILE A 18 -29.10 8.09 -17.62
C ILE A 18 -28.68 8.41 -16.17
N THR A 19 -28.77 9.67 -15.73
CA THR A 19 -28.42 10.06 -14.37
C THR A 19 -29.34 9.41 -13.33
N ILE A 20 -30.66 9.38 -13.55
CA ILE A 20 -31.60 8.71 -12.65
C ILE A 20 -31.31 7.21 -12.58
N LEU A 21 -31.05 6.56 -13.72
CA LEU A 21 -30.69 5.14 -13.77
C LEU A 21 -29.39 4.87 -13.01
N THR A 22 -28.39 5.75 -13.10
CA THR A 22 -27.14 5.59 -12.33
C THR A 22 -27.35 5.73 -10.83
N ILE A 23 -28.17 6.67 -10.38
CA ILE A 23 -28.49 6.88 -8.96
C ILE A 23 -29.30 5.70 -8.43
N PHE A 24 -30.30 5.25 -9.19
CA PHE A 24 -31.14 4.12 -8.82
C PHE A 24 -30.35 2.81 -8.81
N SER A 25 -29.46 2.58 -9.78
CA SER A 25 -28.53 1.44 -9.77
C SER A 25 -27.67 1.43 -8.51
N GLY A 26 -27.08 2.56 -8.15
CA GLY A 26 -26.29 2.70 -6.91
C GLY A 26 -27.12 2.41 -5.64
N PHE A 27 -28.38 2.86 -5.61
CA PHE A 27 -29.28 2.63 -4.47
C PHE A 27 -29.76 1.17 -4.36
N VAL A 28 -30.10 0.52 -5.49
CA VAL A 28 -30.55 -0.87 -5.51
C VAL A 28 -29.42 -1.82 -5.12
N LEU A 29 -28.19 -1.56 -5.59
CA LEU A 29 -26.98 -2.30 -5.20
C LEU A 29 -26.75 -2.28 -3.68
N SER A 30 -27.23 -1.26 -2.97
CA SER A 30 -27.11 -1.17 -1.50
C SER A 30 -28.11 -2.05 -0.74
N LYS A 31 -29.21 -2.52 -1.35
CA LYS A 31 -30.31 -3.18 -0.61
C LYS A 31 -30.65 -4.61 -1.03
N TYR A 32 -30.41 -5.04 -2.28
CA TYR A 32 -30.85 -6.35 -2.74
C TYR A 32 -29.80 -7.03 -3.66
N PRO A 33 -29.13 -8.11 -3.21
CA PRO A 33 -28.08 -8.79 -3.98
C PRO A 33 -28.69 -9.86 -4.90
N LEU A 34 -29.62 -9.48 -5.79
CA LEU A 34 -30.32 -10.44 -6.66
C LEU A 34 -29.55 -10.80 -7.94
N ILE A 35 -28.47 -10.07 -8.25
CA ILE A 35 -27.54 -10.33 -9.36
C ILE A 35 -26.15 -9.93 -8.86
N ASP A 36 -25.11 -10.71 -9.16
CA ASP A 36 -23.72 -10.55 -8.67
C ASP A 36 -22.99 -9.33 -9.29
N PHE A 37 -23.69 -8.20 -9.42
CA PHE A 37 -23.16 -6.88 -9.80
C PHE A 37 -22.38 -6.19 -8.66
N THR A 38 -22.30 -6.82 -7.49
CA THR A 38 -21.49 -6.43 -6.33
C THR A 38 -20.00 -6.70 -6.54
N SER A 39 -19.62 -7.49 -7.56
CA SER A 39 -18.22 -7.59 -7.95
C SER A 39 -17.71 -6.19 -8.33
N TYR A 40 -16.68 -5.74 -7.63
CA TYR A 40 -16.00 -4.48 -7.90
C TYR A 40 -15.64 -4.34 -9.40
N GLY A 41 -15.34 -5.45 -10.08
CA GLY A 41 -15.06 -5.46 -11.52
C GLY A 41 -16.23 -5.03 -12.39
N THR A 42 -17.45 -5.50 -12.11
CA THR A 42 -18.65 -5.09 -12.85
C THR A 42 -19.04 -3.66 -12.49
N ALA A 43 -19.07 -3.30 -11.21
CA ALA A 43 -19.36 -1.93 -10.78
C ALA A 43 -18.39 -0.91 -11.38
N TYR A 44 -17.09 -1.21 -11.38
CA TYR A 44 -16.05 -0.39 -12.01
C TYR A 44 -16.26 -0.28 -13.52
N PHE A 45 -16.52 -1.40 -14.20
CA PHE A 45 -16.78 -1.38 -15.65
C PHE A 45 -18.00 -0.51 -16.00
N PHE A 46 -19.10 -0.61 -15.25
CA PHE A 46 -20.30 0.18 -15.52
C PHE A 46 -20.11 1.65 -15.16
N HIS A 47 -19.70 1.97 -13.92
CA HIS A 47 -19.68 3.35 -13.42
C HIS A 47 -18.43 4.15 -13.82
N VAL A 48 -17.28 3.49 -14.01
CA VAL A 48 -16.00 4.18 -14.28
C VAL A 48 -15.63 4.10 -15.76
N ILE A 49 -16.03 3.05 -16.48
CA ILE A 49 -15.70 2.89 -17.90
C ILE A 49 -16.91 3.23 -18.78
N LEU A 50 -18.02 2.50 -18.65
CA LEU A 50 -19.15 2.61 -19.56
C LEU A 50 -19.89 3.96 -19.42
N MET A 51 -20.14 4.40 -18.19
CA MET A 51 -20.86 5.65 -17.93
C MET A 51 -20.15 6.89 -18.48
N PRO A 52 -18.85 7.13 -18.25
CA PRO A 52 -18.15 8.28 -18.82
C PRO A 52 -18.09 8.24 -20.35
N VAL A 53 -17.93 7.06 -20.95
CA VAL A 53 -17.90 6.90 -22.42
C VAL A 53 -19.22 7.33 -23.06
N ILE A 54 -20.35 7.15 -22.39
CA ILE A 54 -21.67 7.59 -22.89
C ILE A 54 -21.95 9.05 -22.50
N PHE A 55 -21.60 9.44 -21.26
CA PHE A 55 -21.96 10.75 -20.70
C PHE A 55 -21.13 11.90 -21.28
N ILE A 56 -19.82 11.71 -21.45
CA ILE A 56 -18.90 12.77 -21.91
C ILE A 56 -19.27 13.27 -23.31
N PRO A 57 -19.50 12.41 -24.33
CA PRO A 57 -19.91 12.89 -25.66
C PRO A 57 -21.25 13.61 -25.62
N LEU A 58 -22.21 13.13 -24.83
CA LEU A 58 -23.53 13.74 -24.75
C LEU A 58 -23.51 15.10 -24.06
N PHE A 59 -22.73 15.24 -22.98
CA PHE A 59 -22.48 16.51 -22.32
C PHE A 59 -21.78 17.51 -23.24
N TYR A 60 -20.80 17.04 -24.03
CA TYR A 60 -20.09 17.87 -24.99
C TYR A 60 -21.00 18.41 -26.11
N ILE A 61 -21.86 17.55 -26.67
CA ILE A 61 -22.88 17.97 -27.66
C ILE A 61 -23.84 19.01 -27.07
N HIS A 62 -24.29 18.80 -25.82
CA HIS A 62 -25.20 19.73 -25.15
C HIS A 62 -24.54 21.09 -24.88
N SER A 63 -23.29 21.07 -24.40
CA SER A 63 -22.47 22.27 -24.16
C SER A 63 -22.24 23.06 -25.45
N ILE A 64 -21.81 22.41 -26.54
CA ILE A 64 -21.61 23.06 -27.84
C ILE A 64 -22.92 23.64 -28.37
N CYS A 65 -24.04 22.91 -28.33
CA CYS A 65 -25.33 23.43 -28.77
C CYS A 65 -25.75 24.65 -27.94
N GLY A 66 -25.52 24.62 -26.62
CA GLY A 66 -25.76 25.76 -25.73
C GLY A 66 -24.93 26.99 -26.11
N VAL A 67 -23.63 26.80 -26.33
CA VAL A 67 -22.71 27.86 -26.77
C VAL A 67 -23.11 28.40 -28.15
N LEU A 68 -23.48 27.56 -29.11
CA LEU A 68 -23.92 28.00 -30.43
C LEU A 68 -25.21 28.83 -30.37
N ILE A 69 -26.15 28.46 -29.51
CA ILE A 69 -27.37 29.25 -29.26
C ILE A 69 -27.01 30.59 -28.60
N LEU A 70 -26.09 30.58 -27.64
CA LEU A 70 -25.62 31.78 -26.94
C LEU A 70 -24.90 32.73 -27.90
N CYS A 71 -23.92 32.24 -28.67
CA CYS A 71 -23.18 33.00 -29.67
C CYS A 71 -24.13 33.59 -30.73
N LYS A 72 -25.14 32.84 -31.19
CA LYS A 72 -26.12 33.36 -32.16
C LYS A 72 -27.06 34.40 -31.53
N ARG A 73 -27.42 34.26 -30.25
CA ARG A 73 -28.21 35.24 -29.49
C ARG A 73 -27.41 36.51 -29.22
N ILE A 74 -26.10 36.39 -28.95
CA ILE A 74 -25.18 37.52 -28.81
C ILE A 74 -24.97 38.21 -30.16
N ASN A 75 -24.76 37.45 -31.23
CA ASN A 75 -24.60 37.99 -32.60
C ASN A 75 -25.86 38.70 -33.10
N LYS A 76 -27.05 38.26 -32.66
CA LYS A 76 -28.32 38.97 -32.96
C LYS A 76 -28.53 40.23 -32.10
N ARG A 77 -27.76 40.43 -31.02
CA ARG A 77 -28.00 41.47 -30.00
C ARG A 77 -26.80 42.38 -29.73
N ARG A 78 -25.87 42.52 -30.67
CA ARG A 78 -24.66 43.38 -30.59
C ARG A 78 -24.08 43.49 -32.00
N GLN A 79 -23.98 44.61 -32.72
CA GLN A 79 -23.54 45.96 -32.33
C GLN A 79 -22.47 45.96 -31.22
N SER A 80 -21.44 45.15 -31.48
CA SER A 80 -20.00 45.38 -31.31
C SER A 80 -19.40 45.67 -29.92
N LEU A 81 -19.83 46.68 -29.17
CA LEU A 81 -18.94 47.28 -28.16
C LEU A 81 -18.95 46.57 -26.80
N TYR A 82 -20.13 46.16 -26.32
CA TYR A 82 -20.24 45.56 -24.99
C TYR A 82 -19.76 44.10 -24.92
N GLY A 83 -19.47 43.46 -26.05
CA GLY A 83 -19.04 42.05 -26.13
C GLY A 83 -17.57 41.91 -25.79
N SER A 84 -16.76 42.72 -26.45
CA SER A 84 -15.32 42.81 -26.15
C SER A 84 -15.10 43.33 -24.73
N LEU A 85 -15.87 44.34 -24.29
CA LEU A 85 -15.73 44.90 -22.95
C LEU A 85 -16.07 43.89 -21.84
N ILE A 86 -17.14 43.10 -21.99
CA ILE A 86 -17.49 42.08 -20.98
C ILE A 86 -16.48 40.94 -20.97
N LEU A 87 -16.00 40.50 -22.13
CA LEU A 87 -14.97 39.47 -22.20
C LEU A 87 -13.67 39.96 -21.57
N PHE A 88 -13.28 41.21 -21.82
CA PHE A 88 -12.11 41.85 -21.22
C PHE A 88 -12.25 41.97 -19.70
N LEU A 89 -13.42 42.40 -19.19
CA LEU A 89 -13.69 42.48 -17.75
C LEU A 89 -13.72 41.09 -17.10
N LEU A 90 -14.25 40.07 -17.76
CA LEU A 90 -14.23 38.68 -17.28
C LEU A 90 -12.81 38.10 -17.24
N THR A 91 -11.99 38.39 -18.26
CA THR A 91 -10.59 37.97 -18.24
C THR A 91 -9.77 38.73 -17.19
N LEU A 92 -10.04 40.02 -17.01
CA LEU A 92 -9.36 40.85 -16.02
C LEU A 92 -9.70 40.40 -14.60
N THR A 93 -10.97 40.12 -14.33
CA THR A 93 -11.42 39.59 -13.02
C THR A 93 -10.89 38.19 -12.76
N PHE A 94 -10.82 37.32 -13.78
CA PHE A 94 -10.21 35.99 -13.64
C PHE A 94 -8.71 36.06 -13.35
N VAL A 95 -7.98 36.95 -14.04
CA VAL A 95 -6.53 37.16 -13.80
C VAL A 95 -6.29 37.77 -12.41
N LEU A 96 -7.08 38.77 -12.00
CA LEU A 96 -6.99 39.34 -10.64
C LEU A 96 -7.31 38.29 -9.58
N PHE A 97 -8.35 37.49 -9.78
CA PHE A 97 -8.70 36.41 -8.86
C PHE A 97 -7.61 35.33 -8.82
N ALA A 98 -7.00 34.98 -9.94
CA ALA A 98 -5.87 34.04 -9.99
C ALA A 98 -4.65 34.59 -9.26
N VAL A 99 -4.30 35.88 -9.44
CA VAL A 99 -3.19 36.52 -8.74
C VAL A 99 -3.45 36.61 -7.24
N LEU A 100 -4.66 37.01 -6.83
CA LEU A 100 -5.05 37.04 -5.42
C LEU A 100 -5.08 35.64 -4.81
N TYR A 101 -5.57 34.64 -5.55
CA TYR A 101 -5.56 33.24 -5.15
C TYR A 101 -4.12 32.74 -4.98
N PHE A 102 -3.23 32.94 -5.96
CA PHE A 102 -1.82 32.55 -5.85
C PHE A 102 -1.05 33.30 -4.77
N SER A 103 -1.47 34.53 -4.44
CA SER A 103 -0.90 35.33 -3.33
C SER A 103 -1.45 34.90 -1.97
N SER A 104 -2.66 34.34 -1.92
CA SER A 104 -3.32 33.84 -0.70
C SER A 104 -3.01 32.36 -0.43
N VAL A 105 -2.55 31.61 -1.45
CA VAL A 105 -2.00 30.27 -1.27
C VAL A 105 -0.67 30.43 -0.56
N PRO A 106 -0.54 29.99 0.70
CA PRO A 106 0.75 29.97 1.38
C PRO A 106 1.68 29.12 0.53
N SER A 107 2.85 29.64 0.19
CA SER A 107 3.91 28.81 -0.37
C SER A 107 4.25 27.77 0.70
N THR A 108 3.65 26.58 0.60
CA THR A 108 4.03 25.41 1.38
C THR A 108 5.37 24.95 0.84
N SER A 109 6.42 25.70 1.18
CA SER A 109 7.70 25.11 1.51
C SER A 109 7.40 23.99 2.49
N ALA A 110 7.73 22.77 2.09
CA ALA A 110 7.52 21.56 2.86
C ALA A 110 8.29 21.63 4.18
N LYS A 111 7.73 22.29 5.20
CA LYS A 111 8.13 22.26 6.60
C LYS A 111 6.89 22.51 7.47
N ASP A 112 6.52 21.44 8.17
CA ASP A 112 5.73 21.35 9.40
C ASP A 112 4.27 21.85 9.44
N SER A 113 3.34 20.90 9.58
CA SER A 113 2.41 20.87 10.73
C SER A 113 1.56 19.58 10.79
N LYS A 114 1.69 18.85 11.90
CA LYS A 114 0.67 17.93 12.48
C LYS A 114 -0.39 18.82 13.20
N PRO A 115 -1.63 18.35 13.51
CA PRO A 115 -1.85 17.19 14.37
C PRO A 115 -3.09 16.33 14.07
N ALA A 116 -2.88 15.01 14.00
CA ALA A 116 -3.76 14.04 14.63
C ALA A 116 -2.84 12.97 15.26
N VAL A 117 -3.13 12.59 16.49
CA VAL A 117 -2.31 11.72 17.32
C VAL A 117 -2.24 10.32 16.69
N PHE A 118 -1.29 10.13 15.78
CA PHE A 118 -0.75 8.82 15.47
C PHE A 118 0.45 8.63 16.39
N LEU A 119 0.34 7.68 17.31
CA LEU A 119 1.43 7.10 18.09
C LEU A 119 2.36 6.37 17.09
N GLY A 120 3.08 7.17 16.30
CA GLY A 120 4.24 6.71 15.56
C GLY A 120 5.35 6.52 16.58
N THR A 121 5.41 5.30 17.12
CA THR A 121 6.55 4.82 17.86
C THR A 121 7.79 5.11 17.04
N THR A 122 8.75 5.75 17.69
CA THR A 122 10.09 6.05 17.21
C THR A 122 10.63 4.98 16.28
N LYS A 123 11.19 5.43 15.15
CA LYS A 123 12.01 4.69 14.17
C LYS A 123 13.19 3.98 14.83
N ASN A 124 12.89 2.94 15.59
CA ASN A 124 13.76 1.83 15.93
C ASN A 124 13.26 0.67 15.09
N SER A 125 14.05 0.23 14.11
CA SER A 125 13.77 -0.99 13.35
C SER A 125 13.56 -2.13 14.35
N SER A 126 12.29 -2.43 14.62
CA SER A 126 11.92 -3.36 15.66
C SER A 126 11.92 -4.74 15.05
N VAL A 127 12.70 -5.64 15.64
CA VAL A 127 12.70 -7.04 15.22
C VAL A 127 11.37 -7.67 15.64
N LEU A 128 10.53 -8.00 14.68
CA LEU A 128 9.20 -8.57 14.88
C LEU A 128 9.24 -10.08 14.62
N THR A 129 8.36 -10.83 15.27
CA THR A 129 8.22 -12.28 15.03
C THR A 129 6.98 -12.56 14.20
N PHE A 130 6.96 -13.68 13.46
CA PHE A 130 5.76 -14.12 12.75
C PHE A 130 4.51 -14.21 13.65
N LYS A 131 4.70 -14.65 14.91
CA LYS A 131 3.62 -14.74 15.89
C LYS A 131 3.07 -13.36 16.29
N GLU A 132 3.92 -12.34 16.31
CA GLU A 132 3.47 -10.98 16.58
C GLU A 132 2.68 -10.45 15.40
N VAL A 133 3.24 -10.58 14.19
CA VAL A 133 2.60 -10.14 12.95
C VAL A 133 1.24 -10.82 12.74
N SER A 134 1.09 -12.10 13.06
CA SER A 134 -0.18 -12.83 12.90
C SER A 134 -1.34 -12.30 13.75
N LYS A 135 -1.07 -11.50 14.78
CA LYS A 135 -2.13 -10.86 15.59
C LYS A 135 -2.80 -9.70 14.85
N HIS A 136 -2.07 -9.05 13.95
CA HIS A 136 -2.53 -7.90 13.17
C HIS A 136 -3.17 -8.38 11.87
N ASN A 137 -4.32 -9.06 12.00
CA ASN A 137 -4.98 -9.79 10.92
C ASN A 137 -6.36 -9.22 10.51
N THR A 138 -6.66 -7.98 10.88
CA THR A 138 -7.97 -7.35 10.62
C THR A 138 -7.83 -6.14 9.68
N PRO A 139 -8.88 -5.70 8.97
CA PRO A 139 -8.77 -4.55 8.07
C PRO A 139 -8.39 -3.23 8.76
N SER A 140 -8.73 -3.07 10.04
CA SER A 140 -8.36 -1.90 10.85
C SER A 140 -6.99 -2.03 11.53
N ASP A 141 -6.42 -3.22 11.53
CA ASP A 141 -5.14 -3.57 12.15
C ASP A 141 -4.48 -4.70 11.35
N CYS A 142 -3.76 -4.31 10.29
CA CYS A 142 -3.27 -5.20 9.25
C CYS A 142 -1.77 -5.02 9.02
N TYR A 143 -1.00 -6.04 9.39
CA TYR A 143 0.42 -6.09 9.08
C TYR A 143 0.68 -7.06 7.93
N LEU A 144 1.63 -6.71 7.05
CA LEU A 144 2.06 -7.55 5.94
C LEU A 144 3.55 -7.84 6.05
N ILE A 145 3.94 -9.06 5.69
CA ILE A 145 5.34 -9.43 5.50
C ILE A 145 5.64 -9.41 4.00
N ILE A 146 6.61 -8.62 3.57
CA ILE A 146 7.07 -8.55 2.19
C ILE A 146 8.60 -8.62 2.17
N SER A 147 9.14 -9.69 1.60
CA SER A 147 10.58 -9.97 1.53
C SER A 147 11.25 -9.91 2.91
N GLY A 148 10.63 -10.51 3.93
CA GLY A 148 11.16 -10.54 5.31
C GLY A 148 11.03 -9.22 6.09
N ARG A 149 10.43 -8.19 5.50
CA ARG A 149 10.15 -6.90 6.15
C ARG A 149 8.68 -6.79 6.50
N VAL A 150 8.37 -6.12 7.59
CA VAL A 150 7.02 -5.94 8.13
C VAL A 150 6.54 -4.52 7.89
N PHE A 151 5.31 -4.40 7.39
CA PHE A 151 4.67 -3.14 7.05
C PHE A 151 3.29 -3.04 7.72
N ASP A 152 3.00 -1.90 8.35
CA ASP A 152 1.67 -1.58 8.85
C ASP A 152 0.87 -0.86 7.77
N VAL A 153 -0.06 -1.57 7.14
CA VAL A 153 -0.86 -1.03 6.02
C VAL A 153 -2.29 -0.69 6.44
N SER A 154 -2.58 -0.65 7.74
CA SER A 154 -3.94 -0.48 8.28
C SER A 154 -4.62 0.78 7.72
N SER A 155 -3.88 1.88 7.62
CA SER A 155 -4.37 3.16 7.06
C SER A 155 -4.41 3.19 5.53
N TYR A 156 -3.75 2.25 4.86
CA TYR A 156 -3.62 2.22 3.41
C TYR A 156 -4.64 1.30 2.70
N ILE A 157 -5.25 0.35 3.42
CA ILE A 157 -6.16 -0.64 2.83
C ILE A 157 -7.26 -0.01 1.97
N SER A 158 -7.89 1.06 2.45
CA SER A 158 -8.96 1.77 1.73
C SER A 158 -8.45 2.62 0.54
N LEU A 159 -7.16 2.93 0.52
CA LEU A 159 -6.51 3.72 -0.52
C LEU A 159 -5.87 2.86 -1.62
N HIS A 160 -5.89 1.54 -1.46
CA HIS A 160 -5.24 0.63 -2.39
C HIS A 160 -5.94 0.61 -3.76
N PRO A 161 -5.24 0.95 -4.87
CA PRO A 161 -5.85 0.99 -6.21
C PRO A 161 -6.38 -0.35 -6.72
N GLY A 162 -5.89 -1.47 -6.16
CA GLY A 162 -6.38 -2.81 -6.46
C GLY A 162 -7.65 -3.21 -5.70
N GLY A 163 -8.14 -2.35 -4.80
CA GLY A 163 -9.24 -2.64 -3.86
C GLY A 163 -8.75 -3.24 -2.54
N SER A 164 -9.49 -2.99 -1.47
CA SER A 164 -9.21 -3.49 -0.11
C SER A 164 -9.19 -5.02 -0.06
N ASP A 165 -10.08 -5.67 -0.80
CA ASP A 165 -10.29 -7.13 -0.81
C ASP A 165 -9.07 -7.90 -1.33
N THR A 166 -8.16 -7.21 -2.02
CA THR A 166 -6.92 -7.82 -2.50
C THR A 166 -5.80 -7.84 -1.45
N ILE A 167 -5.87 -6.99 -0.42
CA ILE A 167 -4.90 -6.91 0.67
C ILE A 167 -5.39 -7.67 1.91
N ILE A 168 -6.67 -7.51 2.25
CA ILE A 168 -7.27 -8.08 3.48
C ILE A 168 -6.94 -9.57 3.70
N PRO A 169 -6.98 -10.45 2.68
CA PRO A 169 -6.67 -11.88 2.86
C PRO A 169 -5.24 -12.17 3.37
N TYR A 170 -4.33 -11.19 3.21
CA TYR A 170 -2.93 -11.26 3.57
C TYR A 170 -2.61 -10.57 4.90
N CYS A 171 -3.58 -9.95 5.57
CA CYS A 171 -3.34 -9.38 6.89
C CYS A 171 -2.82 -10.44 7.87
N GLY A 172 -1.72 -10.12 8.53
CA GLY A 172 -1.00 -11.00 9.45
C GLY A 172 -0.18 -12.11 8.77
N LYS A 173 0.06 -12.03 7.45
CA LYS A 173 0.72 -13.09 6.65
C LYS A 173 1.83 -12.55 5.76
N ASP A 174 2.57 -13.49 5.17
CA ASP A 174 3.50 -13.22 4.08
C ASP A 174 2.75 -12.97 2.76
N ALA A 175 2.92 -11.77 2.23
CA ALA A 175 2.33 -11.27 1.00
C ALA A 175 3.39 -11.06 -0.09
N THR A 176 4.59 -11.60 0.05
CA THR A 176 5.72 -11.37 -0.87
C THR A 176 5.34 -11.73 -2.31
N ASP A 177 4.74 -12.90 -2.53
CA ASP A 177 4.38 -13.36 -3.87
C ASP A 177 3.18 -12.59 -4.44
N ALA A 178 2.20 -12.31 -3.58
CA ALA A 178 1.04 -11.48 -3.92
C ALA A 178 1.47 -10.06 -4.33
N PHE A 179 2.43 -9.47 -3.62
CA PHE A 179 3.00 -8.17 -3.96
C PHE A 179 3.86 -8.23 -5.23
N LYS A 180 4.65 -9.28 -5.45
CA LYS A 180 5.46 -9.43 -6.68
C LYS A 180 4.62 -9.62 -7.94
N THR A 181 3.45 -10.25 -7.82
CA THR A 181 2.65 -10.67 -8.98
C THR A 181 1.31 -9.97 -9.10
N LYS A 182 0.89 -9.19 -8.11
CA LYS A 182 -0.48 -8.65 -7.97
C LYS A 182 -1.57 -9.73 -8.02
N ASN A 183 -1.22 -10.98 -7.74
CA ASN A 183 -2.06 -12.16 -8.03
C ASN A 183 -2.55 -12.23 -9.49
N LYS A 184 -1.87 -11.53 -10.40
CA LYS A 184 -2.21 -11.36 -11.83
C LYS A 184 -0.99 -11.51 -12.75
N GLY A 185 0.13 -12.01 -12.22
CA GLY A 185 1.40 -12.18 -12.94
C GLY A 185 2.12 -10.87 -13.31
N LYS A 186 1.75 -9.72 -12.72
CA LYS A 186 2.36 -8.41 -13.03
C LYS A 186 2.95 -7.74 -11.78
N PRO A 187 4.13 -7.14 -11.85
CA PRO A 187 4.73 -6.46 -10.70
C PRO A 187 4.07 -5.12 -10.38
N HIS A 188 4.22 -4.69 -9.13
CA HIS A 188 3.98 -3.31 -8.71
C HIS A 188 4.99 -2.34 -9.35
N SER A 189 4.53 -1.12 -9.65
CA SER A 189 5.37 -0.05 -10.19
C SER A 189 6.39 0.43 -9.16
N MET A 190 7.42 1.16 -9.60
CA MET A 190 8.44 1.70 -8.70
C MET A 190 7.83 2.65 -7.65
N ASN A 191 6.85 3.47 -8.05
CA ASN A 191 6.14 4.36 -7.12
C ASN A 191 5.41 3.58 -6.02
N ALA A 192 4.80 2.44 -6.34
CA ALA A 192 4.13 1.61 -5.34
C ALA A 192 5.12 0.97 -4.36
N LYS A 193 6.32 0.61 -4.83
CA LYS A 193 7.40 0.13 -3.94
C LYS A 193 7.89 1.23 -3.01
N ASN A 194 8.10 2.44 -3.54
CA ASN A 194 8.52 3.58 -2.72
C ASN A 194 7.45 3.97 -1.69
N LEU A 195 6.17 3.89 -2.06
CA LEU A 195 5.07 4.13 -1.13
C LEU A 195 5.00 3.05 -0.04
N LEU A 196 5.29 1.79 -0.36
CA LEU A 196 5.34 0.72 0.64
C LEU A 196 6.36 1.04 1.74
N GLU A 197 7.50 1.64 1.40
CA GLU A 197 8.53 2.01 2.38
C GLU A 197 8.04 2.99 3.45
N SER A 198 7.01 3.83 3.18
CA SER A 198 6.46 4.72 4.22
C SER A 198 5.70 3.99 5.32
N TYR A 199 5.32 2.72 5.08
CA TYR A 199 4.59 1.87 6.01
C TYR A 199 5.50 0.87 6.75
N PHE A 200 6.82 0.96 6.56
CA PHE A 200 7.77 0.04 7.18
C PHE A 200 7.84 0.23 8.69
N ILE A 201 7.72 -0.87 9.45
CA ILE A 201 7.77 -0.86 10.92
C ILE A 201 8.89 -1.74 11.50
N GLY A 202 9.46 -2.66 10.72
CA GLY A 202 10.52 -3.54 11.21
C GLY A 202 10.81 -4.73 10.30
N GLU A 203 11.74 -5.57 10.73
CA GLU A 203 12.11 -6.81 10.01
C GLU A 203 11.67 -8.04 10.79
N ILE A 204 11.39 -9.13 10.08
CA ILE A 204 11.17 -10.42 10.72
C ILE A 204 12.51 -10.94 11.23
N GLY A 205 12.66 -11.01 12.55
CA GLY A 205 13.76 -11.75 13.16
C GLY A 205 13.34 -13.14 13.55
N SER A 206 14.23 -14.09 13.32
CA SER A 206 14.13 -15.36 13.99
C SER A 206 14.36 -15.15 15.49
N THR A 207 13.52 -15.83 16.28
CA THR A 207 13.46 -15.73 17.75
C THR A 207 14.85 -15.62 18.40
N LYS A 208 14.92 -14.92 19.55
CA LYS A 208 16.02 -14.96 20.54
C LYS A 208 16.70 -16.33 20.70
N LYS A 209 16.01 -17.44 20.39
CA LYS A 209 16.56 -18.80 20.34
C LYS A 209 17.65 -18.97 19.28
N GLU A 210 17.51 -18.50 18.04
CA GLU A 210 18.55 -18.64 17.00
C GLU A 210 19.73 -17.70 17.21
N ILE A 211 19.47 -16.49 17.70
CA ILE A 211 20.51 -15.52 18.06
C ILE A 211 21.31 -16.02 19.28
N ASN A 212 20.63 -16.55 20.30
CA ASN A 212 21.32 -17.17 21.43
C ASN A 212 22.02 -18.46 21.04
N VAL A 213 21.47 -19.29 20.15
CA VAL A 213 22.11 -20.55 19.69
C VAL A 213 23.36 -20.26 18.86
N THR A 214 23.33 -19.25 17.98
CA THR A 214 24.50 -18.87 17.18
C THR A 214 25.59 -18.27 18.08
N ASN A 215 25.22 -17.34 18.96
CA ASN A 215 26.17 -16.73 19.90
C ASN A 215 26.75 -17.76 20.89
N THR A 216 25.94 -18.71 21.37
CA THR A 216 26.42 -19.77 22.29
C THR A 216 27.28 -20.80 21.57
N LYS A 217 26.98 -21.15 20.31
CA LYS A 217 27.84 -22.04 19.51
C LYS A 217 29.21 -21.40 19.27
N THR A 218 29.27 -20.14 18.86
CA THR A 218 30.54 -19.41 18.69
C THR A 218 31.31 -19.30 20.00
N ALA A 219 30.63 -18.97 21.10
CA ALA A 219 31.27 -18.90 22.43
C ALA A 219 31.82 -20.26 22.90
N VAL A 220 31.13 -21.36 22.59
CA VAL A 220 31.59 -22.73 22.87
C VAL A 220 32.82 -23.07 22.04
N GLU A 221 32.83 -22.74 20.75
CA GLU A 221 33.97 -22.99 19.86
C GLU A 221 35.22 -22.20 20.30
N GLU A 222 35.06 -20.94 20.72
CA GLU A 222 36.15 -20.14 21.29
C GLU A 222 36.64 -20.67 22.64
N LYS A 223 35.74 -21.18 23.49
CA LYS A 223 36.11 -21.76 24.78
C LYS A 223 36.92 -23.05 24.61
N ILE A 224 36.52 -23.92 23.67
CA ILE A 224 37.28 -25.14 23.35
C ILE A 224 38.67 -24.80 22.83
N LYS A 225 38.80 -23.78 21.97
CA LYS A 225 40.12 -23.33 21.47
C LYS A 225 41.04 -22.78 22.56
N ARG A 226 40.48 -22.16 23.61
CA ARG A 226 41.26 -21.64 24.75
C ARG A 226 41.71 -22.73 25.70
N GLU A 227 40.85 -23.70 26.02
CA GLU A 227 41.16 -24.76 26.98
C GLU A 227 41.92 -25.93 26.36
N MET A 228 41.80 -26.14 25.04
CA MET A 228 42.52 -27.18 24.29
C MET A 228 43.21 -26.58 23.03
N PRO A 229 44.36 -25.91 23.20
CA PRO A 229 45.07 -25.27 22.08
C PRO A 229 45.59 -26.34 21.10
N GLY A 230 45.02 -26.40 19.90
CA GLY A 230 45.33 -27.41 18.88
C GLY A 230 44.22 -28.42 18.61
N ALA A 231 43.08 -28.32 19.29
CA ALA A 231 41.92 -29.17 19.02
C ALA A 231 41.14 -28.69 17.77
N GLU A 232 40.88 -29.60 16.83
CA GLU A 232 40.01 -29.38 15.68
C GLU A 232 38.58 -29.81 16.01
N ILE A 233 37.59 -28.94 15.80
CA ILE A 233 36.19 -29.22 16.13
C ILE A 233 35.55 -29.98 14.97
N LEU A 234 35.19 -31.24 15.20
CA LEU A 234 34.58 -32.11 14.18
C LEU A 234 33.06 -31.95 14.12
N LYS A 235 32.39 -31.87 15.27
CA LYS A 235 30.92 -31.77 15.32
C LYS A 235 30.42 -31.15 16.63
N VAL A 236 29.52 -30.18 16.54
CA VAL A 236 28.84 -29.59 17.71
C VAL A 236 27.37 -30.02 17.68
N LYS A 237 26.90 -30.69 18.74
CA LYS A 237 25.50 -31.09 18.92
C LYS A 237 24.93 -30.44 20.18
N GLN A 238 24.00 -29.51 20.00
CA GLN A 238 23.29 -28.89 21.13
C GLN A 238 22.21 -29.84 21.68
N LYS A 239 22.14 -29.98 23.01
CA LYS A 239 21.07 -30.73 23.69
C LYS A 239 20.03 -29.82 24.33
N LYS A 240 20.46 -28.77 25.04
CA LYS A 240 19.60 -27.77 25.69
C LYS A 240 20.24 -26.37 25.57
N LEU A 241 19.54 -25.35 26.04
CA LEU A 241 20.12 -24.01 26.19
C LEU A 241 21.36 -24.12 27.10
N ASN A 242 22.54 -23.76 26.59
CA ASN A 242 23.85 -23.87 27.25
C ASN A 242 24.43 -25.29 27.45
N ASP A 243 23.83 -26.31 26.85
CA ASP A 243 24.29 -27.71 26.92
C ASP A 243 24.71 -28.25 25.55
N PHE A 244 25.97 -28.67 25.41
CA PHE A 244 26.55 -29.10 24.14
C PHE A 244 27.35 -30.40 24.29
N ASP A 245 27.22 -31.27 23.30
CA ASP A 245 28.15 -32.37 23.10
C ASP A 245 29.01 -32.00 21.87
N VAL A 246 30.32 -31.84 22.07
CA VAL A 246 31.26 -31.46 21.02
C VAL A 246 32.26 -32.57 20.78
N ASP A 247 32.33 -33.06 19.54
CA ASP A 247 33.36 -33.99 19.10
C ASP A 247 34.56 -33.17 18.58
N VAL A 248 35.74 -33.41 19.15
CA VAL A 248 36.99 -32.73 18.79
C VAL A 248 38.08 -33.75 18.46
N LEU A 249 39.02 -33.37 17.61
CA LEU A 249 40.25 -34.10 17.33
C LEU A 249 41.41 -33.37 18.00
N PHE A 250 42.13 -34.02 18.89
CA PHE A 250 43.28 -33.43 19.58
C PHE A 250 44.43 -34.43 19.56
N GLU A 251 45.60 -34.01 19.07
CA GLU A 251 46.80 -34.86 18.96
C GLU A 251 46.56 -36.19 18.20
N GLY A 252 45.70 -36.16 17.17
CA GLY A 252 45.39 -37.34 16.36
C GLY A 252 44.33 -38.29 16.96
N GLU A 253 43.84 -37.99 18.17
CA GLU A 253 42.85 -38.80 18.89
C GLU A 253 41.51 -38.07 19.00
N LYS A 254 40.41 -38.82 18.93
CA LYS A 254 39.05 -38.25 18.99
C LYS A 254 38.58 -38.16 20.44
N TYR A 255 38.04 -37.00 20.81
CA TYR A 255 37.45 -36.75 22.11
C TYR A 255 36.02 -36.25 21.99
N LYS A 256 35.18 -36.59 22.96
CA LYS A 256 33.85 -36.01 23.16
C LYS A 256 33.89 -35.13 24.40
N VAL A 257 33.72 -33.84 24.19
CA VAL A 257 33.63 -32.80 25.22
C VAL A 257 32.16 -32.54 25.51
N LYS A 258 31.73 -32.79 26.74
CA LYS A 258 30.38 -32.47 27.23
C LYS A 258 30.44 -31.14 27.96
N ILE A 259 29.61 -30.21 27.52
CA ILE A 259 29.44 -28.89 28.13
C ILE A 259 28.05 -28.84 28.75
N ARG A 260 27.98 -28.54 30.05
CA ARG A 260 26.72 -28.34 30.78
C ARG A 260 26.73 -26.97 31.42
N GLY A 261 25.63 -26.23 31.28
CA GLY A 261 25.52 -24.89 31.85
C GLY A 261 26.60 -23.90 31.38
N GLY A 262 27.30 -24.18 30.27
CA GLY A 262 28.42 -23.38 29.76
C GLY A 262 29.82 -23.77 30.24
N GLU A 263 29.97 -24.82 31.07
CA GLU A 263 31.27 -25.33 31.53
C GLU A 263 31.59 -26.70 30.97
N ILE A 264 32.88 -27.01 30.76
CA ILE A 264 33.34 -28.33 30.33
C ILE A 264 33.19 -29.27 31.52
N GLU A 265 32.22 -30.17 31.44
CA GLU A 265 31.91 -31.13 32.49
C GLU A 265 32.74 -32.41 32.35
N LYS A 266 32.95 -32.86 31.10
CA LYS A 266 33.61 -34.16 30.85
C LYS A 266 34.27 -34.24 29.48
N VAL A 267 35.49 -34.74 29.43
CA VAL A 267 36.23 -35.07 28.20
C VAL A 267 36.42 -36.58 28.15
N GLU A 268 35.79 -37.25 27.17
CA GLU A 268 35.87 -38.70 26.99
C GLU A 268 36.61 -39.03 25.70
N LYS A 269 37.67 -39.86 25.75
CA LYS A 269 38.32 -40.39 24.55
C LYS A 269 37.34 -41.31 23.82
N LYS A 270 37.12 -41.07 22.52
CA LYS A 270 36.40 -41.97 21.63
C LYS A 270 37.40 -42.95 21.04
N GLY A 271 37.36 -44.19 21.53
CA GLY A 271 38.05 -45.33 20.91
C GLY A 271 37.46 -45.68 19.54
#